data_AF-A0A497P4M3-F1
#
_entry.id   AF-A0A497P4M3-F1
#
_cell.length_a   1.000
_cell.length_b   1.000
_cell.length_c   1.000
_cell.angle_alpha   90.00
_cell.angle_beta   90.00
_cell.angle_gamma   90.00
#
_symmetry.space_group_name_H-M   'P 1'
#
loop_
_entity.id
_entity.type
_entity.pdbx_description
1 polymer ?
#
loop_
_entity_poly.entity_id
_entity_poly.type
_entity_poly.pdbx_seq_one_letter_code
_entity_poly.pdbx_strand_id
1 'polypeptide(L)'
;MREGKQTFAVGHLALGYISGKATSKLLKVNVNIPLLFVASIIADIDLLMPNLLEHRGPTHSIIMFLAIAFPTILVWKKRAIPYLTAFASHPFLGDYLTAPNVDAGLQLFFPLNSGWFSGGTEAALHTYIYAELVLFITFLTLMLTTRDITTLIKHHSSNLLLAIPISTALLPVFLQFPIPVPPELIIPHLILLILLTFPILIDIQFFIRHHR
;
A
#
# COMPACT_ATOMS: atom_id res chain seq x y z
N MET A 1 23.32 3.56 7.14
CA MET A 1 21.87 3.62 7.40
C MET A 1 21.55 2.59 8.47
N ARG A 2 21.04 2.99 9.63
CA ARG A 2 20.53 2.03 10.61
C ARG A 2 19.23 1.47 10.04
N GLU A 3 19.14 0.15 9.92
CA GLU A 3 17.96 -0.59 9.46
C GLU A 3 16.78 -0.26 10.38
N GLY A 4 15.96 0.73 9.99
CA GLY A 4 14.66 0.94 10.58
C GLY A 4 13.84 -0.32 10.31
N LYS A 5 13.31 -0.94 11.36
CA LYS A 5 12.34 -2.03 11.23
C LYS A 5 11.08 -1.43 10.63
N GLN A 6 10.85 -1.68 9.34
CA GLN A 6 9.69 -1.17 8.61
C GLN A 6 8.73 -2.33 8.30
N THR A 7 7.46 -1.98 8.11
CA THR A 7 6.48 -2.82 7.45
C THR A 7 6.88 -3.05 5.99
N PHE A 8 6.62 -4.25 5.47
CA PHE A 8 7.03 -4.69 4.13
C PHE A 8 5.91 -4.47 3.13
N ALA A 9 6.21 -4.60 1.84
CA ALA A 9 5.25 -4.37 0.75
C ALA A 9 3.94 -5.16 0.93
N VAL A 10 4.02 -6.38 1.47
CA VAL A 10 2.86 -7.24 1.75
C VAL A 10 1.91 -6.61 2.76
N GLY A 11 2.39 -6.16 3.92
CA GLY A 11 1.58 -5.57 4.97
C GLY A 11 0.95 -4.26 4.55
N HIS A 12 1.70 -3.41 3.83
CA HIS A 12 1.17 -2.14 3.31
C HIS A 12 0.04 -2.35 2.30
N LEU A 13 0.23 -3.25 1.32
CA LEU A 13 -0.81 -3.58 0.34
C LEU A 13 -2.02 -4.27 1.01
N ALA A 14 -1.78 -5.17 1.96
CA ALA A 14 -2.83 -5.84 2.73
C ALA A 14 -3.64 -4.83 3.54
N LEU A 15 -2.98 -3.95 4.30
CA LEU A 15 -3.61 -2.94 5.14
C LEU A 15 -4.42 -1.94 4.31
N GLY A 16 -3.88 -1.51 3.18
CA GLY A 16 -4.57 -0.68 2.20
C GLY A 16 -5.85 -1.30 1.66
N TYR A 17 -5.77 -2.54 1.21
CA TYR A 17 -6.95 -3.28 0.76
C TYR A 17 -7.98 -3.45 1.89
N ILE A 18 -7.56 -3.91 3.08
CA ILE A 18 -8.46 -4.17 4.21
C ILE A 18 -9.20 -2.89 4.60
N SER A 19 -8.46 -1.80 4.81
CA SER A 19 -9.01 -0.52 5.25
C SER A 19 -9.93 0.11 4.20
N GLY A 20 -9.53 0.10 2.94
CA GLY A 20 -10.34 0.57 1.82
C GLY A 20 -11.60 -0.27 1.61
N LYS A 21 -11.48 -1.61 1.66
CA LYS A 21 -12.63 -2.52 1.50
C LYS A 21 -13.62 -2.37 2.65
N ALA A 22 -13.14 -2.32 3.90
CA ALA A 22 -13.99 -2.10 5.07
C ALA A 22 -14.77 -0.78 4.93
N THR A 23 -14.09 0.30 4.55
CA THR A 23 -14.69 1.61 4.36
C THR A 23 -15.70 1.63 3.21
N SER A 24 -15.41 0.94 2.11
CA SER A 24 -16.33 0.80 0.98
C SER A 24 -17.65 0.13 1.38
N LYS A 25 -17.57 -0.89 2.24
CA LYS A 25 -18.72 -1.63 2.75
C LYS A 25 -19.55 -0.77 3.69
N LEU A 26 -18.91 -0.03 4.59
CA LEU A 26 -19.58 0.92 5.52
C LEU A 26 -20.33 2.02 4.75
N LEU A 27 -19.72 2.57 3.70
CA LEU A 27 -20.30 3.66 2.91
C LEU A 27 -21.21 3.21 1.76
N LYS A 28 -21.32 1.89 1.56
CA LYS A 28 -22.07 1.25 0.46
C LYS A 28 -21.68 1.82 -0.90
N VAL A 29 -20.37 1.83 -1.19
CA VAL A 29 -19.81 2.29 -2.46
C VAL A 29 -19.03 1.16 -3.12
N ASN A 30 -19.14 1.05 -4.44
CA ASN A 30 -18.32 0.13 -5.22
C ASN A 30 -16.92 0.71 -5.40
N VAL A 31 -15.92 -0.15 -5.31
CA VAL A 31 -14.50 0.22 -5.42
C VAL A 31 -13.85 -0.55 -6.56
N ASN A 32 -12.90 0.11 -7.22
CA ASN A 32 -11.99 -0.49 -8.15
C ASN A 32 -10.82 -1.09 -7.34
N ILE A 33 -10.73 -2.42 -7.33
CA ILE A 33 -9.76 -3.15 -6.49
C ILE A 33 -8.32 -2.77 -6.86
N PRO A 34 -7.90 -2.75 -8.15
CA PRO A 34 -6.58 -2.27 -8.53
C PRO A 34 -6.22 -0.88 -7.96
N LEU A 35 -7.17 0.04 -7.99
CA LEU A 35 -6.94 1.40 -7.48
C LEU A 35 -6.76 1.45 -5.96
N LEU A 36 -7.35 0.52 -5.20
CA LEU A 36 -7.07 0.41 -3.75
C LEU A 36 -5.60 0.05 -3.49
N PHE A 37 -5.05 -0.89 -4.25
CA PHE A 37 -3.64 -1.28 -4.13
C PHE A 37 -2.68 -0.17 -4.55
N VAL A 38 -3.01 0.57 -5.61
CA VAL A 38 -2.20 1.73 -6.00
C VAL A 38 -2.24 2.81 -4.92
N ALA A 39 -3.44 3.12 -4.41
CA ALA A 39 -3.60 4.15 -3.39
C ALA A 39 -2.81 3.84 -2.12
N SER A 40 -2.69 2.56 -1.74
CA SER A 40 -2.00 2.16 -0.51
C SER A 40 -0.49 2.29 -0.53
N ILE A 41 0.13 2.46 -1.70
CA ILE A 41 1.61 2.54 -1.83
C ILE A 41 2.07 3.87 -2.42
N ILE A 42 1.15 4.78 -2.75
CA ILE A 42 1.52 6.04 -3.41
C ILE A 42 2.34 6.95 -2.49
N ALA A 43 2.21 6.82 -1.17
CA ALA A 43 3.06 7.53 -0.20
C ALA A 43 4.54 7.14 -0.36
N ASP A 44 4.82 5.86 -0.63
CA ASP A 44 6.16 5.28 -0.79
C ASP A 44 6.80 5.57 -2.16
N ILE A 45 6.18 6.42 -2.99
CA ILE A 45 6.82 6.87 -4.24
C ILE A 45 8.12 7.66 -3.96
N ASP A 46 8.25 8.21 -2.75
CA ASP A 46 9.48 8.86 -2.28
C ASP A 46 10.69 7.92 -2.27
N LEU A 47 10.50 6.61 -2.04
CA LEU A 47 11.55 5.60 -2.11
C LEU A 47 12.16 5.47 -3.51
N LEU A 48 11.41 5.80 -4.56
CA LEU A 48 11.89 5.81 -5.94
C LEU A 48 12.58 7.13 -6.30
N MET A 49 12.48 8.16 -5.45
CA MET A 49 13.01 9.49 -5.67
C MET A 49 13.87 9.99 -4.48
N PRO A 50 14.85 9.20 -4.00
CA PRO A 50 15.56 9.49 -2.76
C PRO A 50 16.40 10.79 -2.80
N ASN A 51 16.70 11.30 -4.00
CA ASN A 51 17.41 12.56 -4.19
C ASN A 51 16.49 13.79 -4.20
N LEU A 52 15.17 13.59 -4.27
CA LEU A 52 14.19 14.68 -4.32
C LEU A 52 13.34 14.75 -3.05
N LEU A 53 12.95 13.59 -2.50
CA LEU A 53 12.06 13.48 -1.36
C LEU A 53 12.69 12.61 -0.29
N GLU A 54 12.71 13.11 0.95
CA GLU A 54 13.02 12.29 2.12
C GLU A 54 11.87 11.31 2.33
N HIS A 55 12.20 10.02 2.47
CA HIS A 55 11.22 9.01 2.82
C HIS A 55 10.57 9.34 4.18
N ARG A 56 9.25 9.14 4.30
CA ARG A 56 8.43 9.58 5.45
C ARG A 56 8.38 11.09 5.67
N GLY A 57 8.80 11.86 4.66
CA GLY A 57 8.74 13.31 4.63
C GLY A 57 7.39 13.83 4.08
N PRO A 58 7.39 14.67 3.04
CA PRO A 58 6.16 15.33 2.54
C PRO A 58 5.03 14.38 2.12
N THR A 59 5.35 13.22 1.56
CA THR A 59 4.40 12.20 1.09
C THR A 59 3.61 11.53 2.22
N HIS A 60 4.13 11.56 3.44
CA HIS A 60 3.54 10.95 4.64
C HIS A 60 2.94 12.01 5.60
N SER A 61 2.96 13.29 5.21
CA SER A 61 2.41 14.38 6.01
C SER A 61 0.87 14.38 6.03
N ILE A 62 0.29 14.60 7.20
CA ILE A 62 -1.16 14.77 7.35
C ILE A 62 -1.65 16.05 6.66
N ILE A 63 -0.83 17.09 6.60
CA ILE A 63 -1.19 18.35 5.95
C ILE A 63 -1.28 18.14 4.44
N MET A 64 -0.27 17.46 3.86
CA MET A 64 -0.28 17.12 2.43
C MET A 64 -1.41 16.14 2.10
N PHE A 65 -1.65 15.15 2.96
CA PHE A 65 -2.81 14.26 2.85
C PHE A 65 -4.12 15.05 2.80
N LEU A 66 -4.35 15.98 3.75
CA LEU A 66 -5.57 16.78 3.80
C LEU A 66 -5.71 17.70 2.58
N ALA A 67 -4.59 18.27 2.10
CA ALA A 67 -4.57 19.09 0.89
C ALA A 67 -5.00 18.32 -0.37
N ILE A 68 -4.71 17.03 -0.45
CA ILE A 68 -5.16 16.13 -1.54
C ILE A 68 -6.58 15.61 -1.26
N ALA A 69 -6.86 15.21 -0.01
CA ALA A 69 -8.12 14.59 0.38
C ALA A 69 -9.30 15.57 0.22
N PHE A 70 -9.12 16.83 0.59
CA PHE A 70 -10.17 17.84 0.50
C PHE A 70 -10.73 18.02 -0.92
N PRO A 71 -9.94 18.39 -1.95
CA PRO A 71 -10.44 18.50 -3.31
C PRO A 71 -10.95 17.16 -3.86
N THR A 72 -10.31 16.04 -3.49
CA THR A 72 -10.73 14.70 -3.91
C THR A 72 -12.15 14.38 -3.39
N ILE A 73 -12.45 14.69 -2.13
CA ILE A 73 -13.79 14.51 -1.56
C ILE A 73 -14.78 15.49 -2.19
N LEU A 74 -14.41 16.73 -2.51
CA LEU A 74 -15.31 17.67 -3.18
C LEU A 74 -15.75 17.15 -4.56
N VAL A 75 -14.82 16.58 -5.33
CA VAL A 75 -15.09 16.09 -6.70
C VAL A 75 -15.82 14.74 -6.69
N TRP A 76 -15.30 13.75 -5.97
CA TRP A 76 -15.78 12.37 -6.02
C TRP A 76 -16.65 11.95 -4.82
N LYS A 77 -16.85 12.86 -3.85
CA LYS A 77 -17.73 12.67 -2.69
C LYS A 77 -17.36 11.41 -1.90
N LYS A 78 -18.35 10.72 -1.35
CA LYS A 78 -18.16 9.48 -0.59
C LYS A 78 -17.47 8.34 -1.37
N ARG A 79 -17.41 8.41 -2.71
CA ARG A 79 -16.72 7.39 -3.52
C ARG A 79 -15.20 7.50 -3.42
N ALA A 80 -14.65 8.65 -3.05
CA ALA A 80 -13.21 8.83 -2.81
C ALA A 80 -12.73 8.20 -1.51
N ILE A 81 -13.61 8.17 -0.50
CA ILE A 81 -13.21 7.86 0.88
C ILE A 81 -12.49 6.50 1.00
N PRO A 82 -12.94 5.39 0.38
CA PRO A 82 -12.20 4.12 0.44
C PRO A 82 -10.75 4.21 -0.04
N TYR A 83 -10.48 4.97 -1.10
CA TYR A 83 -9.12 5.14 -1.65
C TYR A 83 -8.28 6.05 -0.76
N LEU A 84 -8.87 7.11 -0.20
CA LEU A 84 -8.20 7.97 0.76
C LEU A 84 -7.88 7.22 2.06
N THR A 85 -8.76 6.30 2.49
CA THR A 85 -8.48 5.44 3.64
C THR A 85 -7.36 4.45 3.33
N ALA A 86 -7.36 3.84 2.15
CA ALA A 86 -6.25 2.98 1.71
C ALA A 86 -4.92 3.75 1.70
N PHE A 87 -4.92 4.96 1.14
CA PHE A 87 -3.76 5.85 1.12
C PHE A 87 -3.29 6.25 2.52
N ALA A 88 -4.21 6.62 3.42
CA ALA A 88 -3.91 7.01 4.80
C ALA A 88 -3.41 5.86 5.68
N SER A 89 -3.80 4.62 5.35
CA SER A 89 -3.49 3.46 6.18
C SER A 89 -1.99 3.18 6.27
N HIS A 90 -1.26 3.39 5.17
CA HIS A 90 0.19 3.23 5.11
C HIS A 90 0.93 4.20 6.03
N PRO A 91 0.86 5.54 5.85
CA PRO A 91 1.60 6.47 6.67
C PRO A 91 1.13 6.48 8.12
N PHE A 92 -0.18 6.44 8.39
CA PHE A 92 -0.67 6.71 9.74
C PHE A 92 -0.90 5.48 10.61
N LEU A 93 -1.01 4.28 10.03
CA LEU A 93 -1.11 3.04 10.79
C LEU A 93 0.13 2.16 10.63
N GLY A 94 0.69 2.06 9.42
CA GLY A 94 1.96 1.37 9.19
C GLY A 94 3.12 2.17 9.78
N ASP A 95 3.55 3.19 9.04
CA ASP A 95 4.78 3.91 9.37
C ASP A 95 4.71 4.64 10.71
N TYR A 96 3.63 5.35 11.01
CA TYR A 96 3.54 6.14 12.25
C TYR A 96 3.66 5.27 13.51
N LEU A 97 3.08 4.07 13.51
CA LEU A 97 3.16 3.19 14.68
C LEU A 97 4.49 2.46 14.76
N THR A 98 5.07 2.11 13.61
CA THR A 98 6.26 1.24 13.54
C THR A 98 7.59 1.98 13.44
N ALA A 99 7.57 3.27 13.11
CA ALA A 99 8.76 4.08 12.92
C ALA A 99 9.57 4.26 14.23
N PRO A 100 10.91 4.27 14.17
CA PRO A 100 11.76 4.55 15.33
C PRO A 100 11.55 5.98 15.87
N ASN A 101 11.68 6.15 17.19
CA ASN A 101 11.35 7.40 17.88
C ASN A 101 12.31 8.58 17.65
N VAL A 102 13.58 8.33 17.27
CA VAL A 102 14.62 9.36 17.48
C VAL A 102 15.01 10.12 16.21
N ASP A 103 15.11 9.50 15.03
CA ASP A 103 15.51 10.23 13.80
C ASP A 103 14.94 9.61 12.50
N ALA A 104 13.88 8.80 12.62
CA ALA A 104 13.32 8.03 11.49
C ALA A 104 11.79 7.90 11.55
N GLY A 105 11.15 8.87 12.23
CA GLY A 105 9.69 9.00 12.36
C GLY A 105 9.03 9.45 11.06
N LEU A 106 7.91 10.17 11.17
CA LEU A 106 7.26 10.85 10.04
C LEU A 106 7.35 12.36 10.23
N GLN A 107 7.58 13.11 9.16
CA GLN A 107 7.36 14.56 9.14
C GLN A 107 5.86 14.87 9.07
N LEU A 108 5.13 14.47 10.12
CA LEU A 108 3.67 14.45 10.15
C LEU A 108 3.05 15.81 9.80
N PHE A 109 3.70 16.91 10.21
CA PHE A 109 3.22 18.28 10.03
C PHE A 109 3.99 19.08 8.97
N PHE A 110 4.73 18.43 8.07
CA PHE A 110 5.35 19.12 6.94
C PHE A 110 4.27 19.80 6.07
N PRO A 111 4.44 21.04 5.59
CA PRO A 111 5.64 21.90 5.68
C PRO A 111 5.65 22.86 6.88
N LEU A 112 4.65 22.81 7.77
CA LEU A 112 4.59 23.73 8.92
C LEU A 112 5.63 23.42 9.99
N ASN A 113 6.04 22.15 10.09
CA ASN A 113 7.07 21.69 11.02
C ASN A 113 7.83 20.51 10.40
N SER A 114 9.16 20.52 10.48
CA SER A 114 10.07 19.48 9.98
C SER A 114 10.47 18.45 11.05
N GLY A 115 9.81 18.47 12.20
CA GLY A 115 10.03 17.51 13.29
C GLY A 115 9.53 16.11 12.93
N TRP A 116 10.21 15.11 13.47
CA TRP A 116 9.91 13.70 13.28
C TRP A 116 9.01 13.19 14.41
N PHE A 117 7.91 12.54 14.05
CA PHE A 117 6.91 12.02 14.99
C PHE A 117 6.74 10.52 14.80
N SER A 118 6.59 9.79 15.90
CA SER A 118 6.25 8.37 15.90
C SER A 118 5.30 8.06 17.06
N GLY A 119 4.46 7.05 16.89
CA GLY A 119 3.67 6.44 17.97
C GLY A 119 4.52 5.55 18.89
N GLY A 120 5.78 5.30 18.52
CA GLY A 120 6.81 4.79 19.40
C GLY A 120 6.65 3.34 19.84
N THR A 121 5.90 2.53 19.09
CA THR A 121 5.93 1.08 19.31
C THR A 121 7.24 0.55 18.74
N GLU A 122 8.33 0.61 19.51
CA GLU A 122 9.58 -0.05 19.16
C GLU A 122 9.40 -1.57 19.32
N ALA A 123 8.61 -2.17 18.43
CA ALA A 123 8.33 -3.58 18.49
C ALA A 123 9.59 -4.39 18.12
N ALA A 124 9.72 -5.57 18.71
CA ALA A 124 10.74 -6.53 18.29
C ALA A 124 10.52 -6.87 16.80
N LEU A 125 11.59 -7.18 16.06
CA LEU A 125 11.50 -7.53 14.64
C LEU A 125 10.44 -8.62 14.37
N HIS A 126 10.39 -9.62 15.25
CA HIS A 126 9.43 -10.71 15.18
C HIS A 126 7.97 -10.23 15.28
N THR A 127 7.69 -9.20 16.08
CA THR A 127 6.33 -8.62 16.20
C THR A 127 5.87 -8.05 14.86
N TYR A 128 6.75 -7.41 14.09
CA TYR A 128 6.41 -6.91 12.76
C TYR A 128 6.16 -8.04 11.76
N ILE A 129 7.01 -9.07 11.75
CA ILE A 129 6.81 -10.24 10.90
C ILE A 129 5.45 -10.90 11.19
N TYR A 130 5.08 -11.06 12.47
CA TYR A 130 3.77 -11.62 12.81
C TYR A 130 2.61 -10.70 12.45
N ALA A 131 2.74 -9.38 12.64
CA ALA A 131 1.73 -8.41 12.23
C ALA A 131 1.49 -8.46 10.71
N GLU A 132 2.57 -8.50 9.92
CA GLU A 132 2.55 -8.67 8.46
C GLU A 132 1.84 -9.96 8.05
N LEU A 133 2.15 -11.09 8.69
CA LEU A 133 1.50 -12.37 8.42
C LEU A 133 0.01 -12.34 8.75
N VAL A 134 -0.38 -11.75 9.89
CA VAL A 134 -1.79 -11.61 10.28
C VAL A 134 -2.54 -10.71 9.29
N LEU A 135 -1.95 -9.58 8.89
CA LEU A 135 -2.51 -8.69 7.88
C LEU A 135 -2.67 -9.43 6.54
N PHE A 136 -1.65 -10.17 6.10
CA PHE A 136 -1.68 -10.92 4.85
C PHE A 136 -2.75 -12.01 4.86
N ILE A 137 -2.85 -12.80 5.93
CA ILE A 137 -3.87 -13.85 6.06
C ILE A 137 -5.26 -13.21 6.04
N THR A 138 -5.47 -12.13 6.81
CA THR A 138 -6.74 -11.39 6.85
C THR A 138 -7.11 -10.86 5.47
N PHE A 139 -6.15 -10.26 4.77
CA PHE A 139 -6.28 -9.79 3.39
C PHE A 139 -6.73 -10.91 2.46
N LEU A 140 -6.03 -12.06 2.48
CA LEU A 140 -6.33 -13.19 1.60
C LEU A 140 -7.71 -13.78 1.90
N THR A 141 -8.05 -13.95 3.19
CA THR A 141 -9.38 -14.39 3.61
C THR A 141 -10.47 -13.43 3.12
N LEU A 142 -10.27 -12.11 3.24
CA LEU A 142 -11.24 -11.13 2.76
C LEU A 142 -11.37 -11.17 1.23
N MET A 143 -10.26 -11.24 0.50
CA MET A 143 -10.26 -11.37 -0.97
C MET A 143 -11.03 -12.60 -1.46
N LEU A 144 -10.87 -13.74 -0.78
CA LEU A 144 -11.59 -14.98 -1.08
C LEU A 144 -13.08 -14.87 -0.74
N THR A 145 -13.40 -14.44 0.48
CA THR A 145 -14.79 -14.39 0.98
C THR A 145 -15.64 -13.34 0.25
N THR A 146 -15.04 -12.23 -0.17
CA THR A 146 -15.71 -11.19 -0.96
C THR A 146 -15.73 -11.48 -2.46
N ARG A 147 -15.05 -12.56 -2.91
CA ARG A 147 -14.86 -12.93 -4.32
C ARG A 147 -14.15 -11.85 -5.16
N ASP A 148 -13.36 -11.02 -4.51
CA ASP A 148 -12.59 -9.96 -5.17
C ASP A 148 -11.50 -10.54 -6.08
N ILE A 149 -10.96 -11.72 -5.77
CA ILE A 149 -10.05 -12.46 -6.68
C ILE A 149 -10.75 -12.78 -8.01
N THR A 150 -11.99 -13.25 -7.95
CA THR A 150 -12.77 -13.54 -9.17
C THR A 150 -13.05 -12.27 -9.96
N THR A 151 -13.25 -11.14 -9.28
CA THR A 151 -13.40 -9.83 -9.92
C THR A 151 -12.12 -9.41 -10.64
N LEU A 152 -10.95 -9.57 -10.01
CA LEU A 152 -9.66 -9.24 -10.61
C LEU A 152 -9.33 -10.10 -11.84
N ILE A 153 -9.70 -11.38 -11.85
CA ILE A 153 -9.42 -12.29 -12.97
C ILE A 153 -10.31 -11.97 -14.20
N LYS A 154 -11.39 -11.21 -14.04
CA LYS A 154 -12.17 -10.74 -15.19
C LYS A 154 -11.41 -9.61 -15.89
N HIS A 155 -11.45 -9.64 -17.22
CA HIS A 155 -10.87 -8.57 -18.03
C HIS A 155 -11.47 -7.21 -17.64
N HIS A 156 -10.60 -6.25 -17.31
CA HIS A 156 -10.97 -4.87 -17.06
C HIS A 156 -9.72 -3.98 -17.09
N SER A 157 -9.64 -3.03 -18.03
CA SER A 157 -8.44 -2.22 -18.30
C SER A 157 -7.73 -1.60 -17.09
N SER A 158 -8.45 -1.33 -15.99
CA SER A 158 -7.84 -0.88 -14.74
C SER A 158 -6.92 -1.91 -14.07
N ASN A 159 -6.98 -3.20 -14.41
CA ASN A 159 -6.06 -4.20 -13.86
C ASN A 159 -4.62 -3.90 -14.27
N LEU A 160 -4.39 -3.20 -15.39
CA LEU A 160 -3.06 -2.69 -15.76
C LEU A 160 -2.44 -1.78 -14.70
N LEU A 161 -3.25 -1.11 -13.87
CA LEU A 161 -2.76 -0.31 -12.75
C LEU A 161 -2.00 -1.15 -11.71
N LEU A 162 -2.25 -2.47 -11.64
CA LEU A 162 -1.53 -3.39 -10.76
C LEU A 162 -0.04 -3.50 -11.11
N ALA A 163 0.39 -3.03 -12.28
CA ALA A 163 1.81 -2.96 -12.61
C ALA A 163 2.59 -2.10 -11.61
N ILE A 164 1.95 -1.06 -11.04
CA ILE A 164 2.56 -0.18 -10.02
C ILE A 164 2.88 -0.99 -8.74
N PRO A 165 1.92 -1.62 -8.05
CA PRO A 165 2.20 -2.41 -6.85
C PRO A 165 3.03 -3.67 -7.09
N ILE A 166 2.99 -4.24 -8.29
CA ILE A 166 3.93 -5.33 -8.65
C ILE A 166 5.36 -4.81 -8.68
N SER A 167 5.59 -3.65 -9.32
CA SER A 167 6.93 -3.07 -9.41
C SER A 167 7.51 -2.80 -8.02
N THR A 168 6.70 -2.28 -7.09
CA THR A 168 7.15 -2.04 -5.72
C THR A 168 7.35 -3.33 -4.92
N ALA A 169 6.57 -4.39 -5.16
CA ALA A 169 6.73 -5.67 -4.46
C ALA A 169 7.87 -6.55 -5.03
N LEU A 170 8.26 -6.36 -6.30
CA LEU A 170 9.33 -7.12 -6.94
C LEU A 170 10.73 -6.70 -6.46
N LEU A 171 10.97 -5.39 -6.31
CA LEU A 171 12.30 -4.87 -5.98
C LEU A 171 12.85 -5.43 -4.64
N PRO A 172 12.06 -5.50 -3.55
CA PRO A 172 12.58 -6.00 -2.26
C PRO A 172 12.93 -7.49 -2.30
N VAL A 173 12.16 -8.29 -3.02
CA VAL A 173 12.33 -9.75 -3.06
C VAL A 173 13.54 -10.15 -3.89
N PHE A 174 13.72 -9.53 -5.06
CA PHE A 174 14.76 -9.95 -6.02
C PHE A 174 16.03 -9.12 -5.97
N LEU A 175 15.93 -7.84 -5.62
CA LEU A 175 17.06 -6.92 -5.59
C LEU A 175 17.46 -6.51 -4.16
N GLN A 176 16.76 -7.02 -3.13
CA GLN A 176 16.94 -6.61 -1.73
C GLN A 176 16.82 -5.08 -1.56
N PHE A 177 16.05 -4.44 -2.45
CA PHE A 177 15.95 -3.00 -2.56
C PHE A 177 14.50 -2.51 -2.39
N PRO A 178 14.23 -1.47 -1.60
CA PRO A 178 15.20 -0.74 -0.78
C PRO A 178 15.57 -1.49 0.51
N ILE A 179 14.79 -2.49 0.91
CA ILE A 179 14.95 -3.23 2.17
C ILE A 179 14.84 -4.74 1.89
N PRO A 180 15.75 -5.58 2.44
CA PRO A 180 15.67 -7.03 2.30
C PRO A 180 14.45 -7.61 3.02
N VAL A 181 13.76 -8.54 2.36
CA VAL A 181 12.57 -9.21 2.91
C VAL A 181 12.99 -10.37 3.84
N PRO A 182 12.48 -10.44 5.09
CA PRO A 182 12.70 -11.57 5.98
C PRO A 182 12.24 -12.89 5.33
N PRO A 183 12.97 -14.01 5.54
CA PRO A 183 12.63 -15.29 4.93
C PRO A 183 11.17 -15.73 5.13
N GLU A 184 10.60 -15.43 6.30
CA GLU A 184 9.22 -15.75 6.67
C GLU A 184 8.18 -15.05 5.78
N LEU A 185 8.53 -13.90 5.22
CA LEU A 185 7.65 -13.09 4.38
C LEU A 185 7.84 -13.36 2.88
N ILE A 186 8.85 -14.14 2.47
CA ILE A 186 9.08 -14.46 1.05
C ILE A 186 7.85 -15.15 0.44
N ILE A 187 7.29 -16.16 1.10
CA ILE A 187 6.11 -16.89 0.60
C ILE A 187 4.90 -15.95 0.44
N PRO A 188 4.50 -15.15 1.46
CA PRO A 188 3.48 -14.11 1.30
C PRO A 188 3.72 -13.17 0.11
N HIS A 189 4.95 -12.70 -0.09
CA HIS A 189 5.30 -11.82 -1.21
C HIS A 189 5.09 -12.51 -2.56
N LEU A 190 5.55 -13.76 -2.71
CA LEU A 190 5.36 -14.52 -3.95
C LEU A 190 3.88 -14.77 -4.26
N ILE A 191 3.08 -15.11 -3.26
CA ILE A 191 1.63 -15.27 -3.44
C ILE A 191 1.00 -13.95 -3.87
N LEU A 192 1.35 -12.83 -3.23
CA LEU A 192 0.84 -11.51 -3.59
C LEU A 192 1.24 -11.13 -5.03
N LEU A 193 2.50 -11.36 -5.42
CA LEU A 193 2.97 -11.11 -6.78
C LEU A 193 2.19 -11.92 -7.82
N ILE A 194 1.96 -13.21 -7.58
CA ILE A 194 1.15 -14.06 -8.47
C ILE A 194 -0.28 -13.49 -8.58
N LEU A 195 -0.88 -13.16 -7.44
CA LEU A 195 -2.25 -12.63 -7.36
C LEU A 195 -2.42 -11.33 -8.14
N LEU A 196 -1.44 -10.43 -8.10
CA LEU A 196 -1.49 -9.15 -8.80
C LEU A 196 -1.09 -9.26 -10.28
N THR A 197 -0.17 -10.17 -10.62
CA THR A 197 0.34 -10.33 -11.99
C THR A 197 -0.67 -11.00 -12.91
N PHE A 198 -1.39 -12.02 -12.42
CA PHE A 198 -2.27 -12.83 -13.25
C PHE A 198 -3.40 -12.00 -13.94
N PRO A 199 -4.09 -11.06 -13.26
CA PRO A 199 -5.03 -10.12 -13.90
C PRO A 199 -4.45 -9.31 -15.07
N ILE A 200 -3.20 -8.87 -14.96
CA ILE A 200 -2.53 -8.08 -16.01
C ILE A 200 -2.30 -8.94 -17.25
N LEU A 201 -1.87 -10.20 -17.07
CA LEU A 201 -1.63 -11.11 -18.19
C LEU A 201 -2.91 -11.37 -18.99
N ILE A 202 -4.05 -11.48 -18.31
CA ILE A 202 -5.37 -11.63 -18.94
C ILE A 202 -5.70 -10.39 -19.78
N ASP A 203 -5.50 -9.19 -19.23
CA ASP A 203 -5.76 -7.94 -19.94
C ASP A 203 -4.85 -7.75 -21.16
N ILE A 204 -3.55 -8.00 -21.03
CA ILE A 204 -2.60 -7.95 -22.14
C ILE A 204 -3.00 -8.93 -23.24
N GLN A 205 -3.36 -10.17 -22.87
CA GLN A 205 -3.82 -11.16 -23.83
C GLN A 205 -5.11 -10.71 -24.55
N PHE A 206 -6.04 -10.10 -23.82
CA PHE A 206 -7.27 -9.56 -24.39
C PHE A 206 -6.97 -8.47 -25.42
N PHE A 207 -6.11 -7.50 -25.09
CA PHE A 207 -5.70 -6.44 -26.03
C PHE A 207 -5.04 -6.99 -27.30
N ILE A 208 -4.12 -7.96 -27.15
CA ILE A 208 -3.43 -8.57 -28.30
C ILE A 208 -4.42 -9.27 -29.25
N ARG A 209 -5.48 -9.90 -28.71
CA ARG A 209 -6.47 -10.65 -29.51
C ARG A 209 -7.47 -9.77 -30.24
N HIS A 210 -7.77 -8.57 -29.74
CA HIS A 210 -8.82 -7.69 -30.29
C HIS A 210 -8.27 -6.50 -31.09
N HIS A 211 -6.95 -6.38 -31.20
CA HIS A 211 -6.25 -5.37 -32.02
C HIS A 211 -5.29 -6.00 -33.06
N ARG A 212 -5.45 -7.29 -33.33
CA ARG A 212 -4.95 -7.97 -34.53
C ARG A 212 -6.08 -8.14 -35.52
#